data_AF-A0A8T1XXH5-F1
#
_entry.id   AF-A0A8T1XXH5-F1
#
_cell.length_a   1.000
_cell.length_b   1.000
_cell.length_c   1.000
_cell.angle_alpha   90.00
_cell.angle_beta   90.00
_cell.angle_gamma   90.00
#
_symmetry.space_group_name_H-M   'P 1'
#
loop_
_entity.id
_entity.type
_entity.pdbx_description
1 polymer ?
#
loop_
_entity_poly.entity_id
_entity_poly.type
_entity_poly.pdbx_seq_one_letter_code
_entity_poly.pdbx_strand_id
1 'polypeptide(L)'
;MGSLHLNSNNNKLKYQKMRLSNLPKIPDAGREMLDQCYMSKHLVESPSGELFLINWYSQCIHTEEKDGEVEGIHSKTKRFMVFREDEKSKDFSYTEDIGDVCIFLSASEAFCLTASMYPGLKPNSIYYIGHGLGSYDLASGTVHSFYPPRVPMLNHVPFWIPSHL
;
A
#
# COMPACT_ATOMS: atom_id res chain seq x y z
N MET A 1 -12.57 22.91 17.39
CA MET A 1 -12.87 21.62 18.05
C MET A 1 -14.27 21.20 17.61
N GLY A 2 -14.39 20.40 16.55
CA GLY A 2 -15.67 19.93 16.04
C GLY A 2 -15.97 18.55 16.58
N SER A 3 -16.94 18.45 17.48
CA SER A 3 -17.44 17.19 18.04
C SER A 3 -18.35 16.51 17.01
N LEU A 4 -18.02 15.28 16.60
CA LEU A 4 -18.92 14.45 15.79
C LEU A 4 -19.98 13.87 16.71
N HIS A 5 -21.14 14.53 16.78
CA HIS A 5 -22.34 13.94 17.34
C HIS A 5 -22.83 12.81 16.43
N LEU A 6 -22.55 11.56 16.79
CA LEU A 6 -23.25 10.42 16.21
C LEU A 6 -24.70 10.43 16.71
N ASN A 7 -25.60 10.89 15.85
CA ASN A 7 -27.04 10.75 16.05
C ASN A 7 -27.37 9.25 16.04
N SER A 8 -27.90 8.76 17.16
CA SER A 8 -28.21 7.35 17.41
C SER A 8 -29.48 6.94 16.65
N ASN A 9 -29.43 6.93 15.32
CA ASN A 9 -30.40 6.20 14.51
C ASN A 9 -29.97 4.73 14.46
N ASN A 10 -30.85 3.85 14.93
CA ASN A 10 -30.69 2.39 15.03
C ASN A 10 -30.55 1.66 13.67
N ASN A 11 -29.70 2.15 12.77
CA ASN A 11 -29.19 1.37 11.66
C ASN A 11 -28.10 0.47 12.22
N LYS A 12 -28.48 -0.74 12.68
CA LYS A 12 -27.53 -1.79 13.06
C LYS A 12 -26.51 -1.93 11.93
N LEU A 13 -25.29 -1.45 12.16
CA LEU A 13 -24.18 -1.59 11.23
C LEU A 13 -24.08 -3.08 10.89
N LYS A 14 -24.39 -3.43 9.63
CA LYS A 14 -24.25 -4.80 9.14
C LYS A 14 -22.78 -4.97 8.81
N TYR A 15 -22.03 -5.54 9.75
CA TYR A 15 -20.65 -5.93 9.52
C TYR A 15 -20.64 -7.20 8.65
N GLN A 16 -20.07 -7.11 7.45
CA GLN A 16 -19.79 -8.28 6.62
C GLN A 16 -18.34 -8.70 6.84
N LYS A 17 -18.16 -9.95 7.27
CA LYS A 17 -16.81 -10.51 7.43
C LYS A 17 -16.24 -10.82 6.05
N MET A 18 -15.29 -9.99 5.60
CA MET A 18 -14.53 -10.23 4.37
C MET A 18 -13.60 -11.43 4.54
N ARG A 19 -13.59 -12.35 3.57
CA ARG A 19 -12.63 -13.46 3.54
C ARG A 19 -11.54 -13.17 2.53
N LEU A 20 -10.29 -13.47 2.92
CA LEU A 20 -9.15 -13.47 2.01
C LEU A 20 -8.92 -14.91 1.53
N SER A 21 -8.89 -15.10 0.23
CA SER A 21 -8.70 -16.40 -0.41
C SER A 21 -7.48 -16.38 -1.34
N ASN A 22 -7.08 -17.57 -1.81
CA ASN A 22 -5.93 -17.77 -2.70
C ASN A 22 -4.60 -17.20 -2.18
N LEU A 23 -4.41 -17.18 -0.86
CA LEU A 23 -3.21 -16.64 -0.22
C LEU A 23 -1.93 -17.18 -0.88
N PRO A 24 -0.91 -16.32 -1.10
CA PRO A 24 0.32 -16.74 -1.73
C PRO A 24 1.01 -17.83 -0.90
N LYS A 25 1.67 -18.76 -1.59
CA LYS A 25 2.56 -19.72 -0.96
C LYS A 25 3.88 -19.02 -0.63
N ILE A 26 3.98 -18.52 0.59
CA ILE A 26 5.18 -17.82 1.08
C ILE A 26 6.12 -18.85 1.74
N PRO A 27 7.39 -18.97 1.33
CA PRO A 27 8.40 -19.78 2.01
C PRO A 27 8.65 -19.30 3.44
N ASP A 28 9.21 -20.16 4.29
CA ASP A 28 9.40 -19.85 5.72
C ASP A 28 10.24 -18.58 5.95
N ALA A 29 11.36 -18.42 5.25
CA ALA A 29 12.16 -17.20 5.32
C ALA A 29 11.36 -15.93 4.93
N GLY A 30 10.41 -16.06 4.00
CA GLY A 30 9.51 -14.97 3.63
C GLY A 30 8.48 -14.67 4.71
N ARG A 31 7.99 -15.68 5.44
CA ARG A 31 7.07 -15.52 6.58
C ARG A 31 7.77 -14.86 7.75
N GLU A 32 8.95 -15.35 8.12
CA GLU A 32 9.78 -14.78 9.19
C GLU A 32 10.08 -13.29 8.93
N MET A 33 10.35 -12.91 7.68
CA MET A 33 10.51 -11.51 7.30
C MET A 33 9.22 -10.69 7.52
N LEU A 34 8.06 -11.23 7.14
CA LEU A 34 6.77 -10.53 7.29
C LEU A 34 6.33 -10.43 8.76
N ASP A 35 6.66 -11.40 9.60
CA ASP A 35 6.37 -11.37 11.04
C ASP A 35 7.11 -10.25 11.77
N GLN A 36 8.22 -9.76 11.21
CA GLN A 36 8.97 -8.61 11.70
C GLN A 36 8.49 -7.27 11.11
N CYS A 37 7.49 -7.28 10.23
CA CYS A 37 6.98 -6.09 9.56
C CYS A 37 5.75 -5.52 10.26
N TYR A 38 5.64 -4.19 10.25
CA TYR A 38 4.36 -3.51 10.40
C TYR A 38 3.55 -3.70 9.11
N MET A 39 2.24 -3.93 9.25
CA MET A 39 1.32 -4.08 8.14
C MET A 39 0.20 -3.04 8.24
N SER A 40 0.06 -2.23 7.20
CA SER A 40 -1.10 -1.35 6.99
C SER A 40 -2.01 -1.91 5.90
N LYS A 41 -3.30 -1.59 5.97
CA LYS A 41 -4.32 -2.00 5.00
C LYS A 41 -4.92 -0.80 4.31
N HIS A 42 -5.08 -0.90 3.00
CA HIS A 42 -5.67 0.14 2.15
C HIS A 42 -6.70 -0.51 1.25
N LEU A 43 -7.89 0.08 1.13
CA LEU A 43 -8.92 -0.34 0.18
C LEU A 43 -9.03 0.73 -0.89
N VAL A 44 -8.98 0.32 -2.17
CA VAL A 44 -8.94 1.23 -3.31
C VAL A 44 -9.91 0.77 -4.37
N GLU A 45 -10.69 1.69 -4.91
CA GLU A 45 -11.52 1.47 -6.08
C GLU A 45 -10.76 1.87 -7.35
N SER A 46 -10.82 1.03 -8.37
CA SER A 46 -10.27 1.31 -9.68
C SER A 46 -11.22 2.12 -10.54
N PRO A 47 -10.75 2.73 -11.64
CA PRO A 47 -11.61 3.45 -12.57
C PRO A 47 -12.75 2.60 -13.18
N SER A 48 -12.61 1.26 -13.20
CA SER A 48 -13.64 0.31 -13.64
C SER A 48 -14.66 -0.05 -12.56
N GLY A 49 -14.46 0.39 -11.31
CA GLY A 49 -15.29 0.04 -10.15
C GLY A 49 -14.85 -1.23 -9.41
N GLU A 50 -13.77 -1.89 -9.86
CA GLU A 50 -13.21 -3.04 -9.13
C GLU A 50 -12.50 -2.57 -7.85
N LEU A 51 -12.70 -3.29 -6.75
CA LEU A 51 -12.06 -3.01 -5.46
C LEU A 51 -10.80 -3.85 -5.25
N PHE A 52 -9.76 -3.20 -4.74
CA PHE A 52 -8.49 -3.82 -4.35
C PHE A 52 -8.22 -3.56 -2.87
N LEU A 53 -7.98 -4.63 -2.11
CA LEU A 53 -7.44 -4.55 -0.75
C LEU A 53 -5.93 -4.78 -0.80
N ILE A 54 -5.16 -3.85 -0.26
CA ILE A 54 -3.71 -3.87 -0.26
C ILE A 54 -3.21 -3.99 1.17
N ASN A 55 -2.44 -5.04 1.46
CA ASN A 55 -1.63 -5.12 2.66
C ASN A 55 -0.22 -4.62 2.33
N TRP A 56 0.20 -3.53 2.97
CA TRP A 56 1.53 -2.94 2.81
C TRP A 56 2.40 -3.29 4.01
N TYR A 57 3.41 -4.13 3.78
CA TYR A 57 4.39 -4.56 4.78
C TYR A 57 5.64 -3.69 4.74
N SER A 58 5.98 -3.11 5.88
CA SER A 58 7.15 -2.26 6.07
C SER A 58 7.90 -2.62 7.35
N GLN A 59 9.20 -2.35 7.37
CA GLN A 59 10.05 -2.62 8.52
C GLN A 59 10.75 -1.33 8.95
N CYS A 60 10.74 -1.03 10.25
CA CYS A 60 11.56 0.04 10.80
C CYS A 60 13.03 -0.38 10.83
N ILE A 61 13.90 0.50 10.37
CA ILE A 61 15.34 0.34 10.32
C ILE A 61 15.93 1.50 11.11
N HIS A 62 16.75 1.15 12.10
CA HIS A 62 17.53 2.09 12.88
C HIS A 62 18.84 2.31 12.13
N THR A 63 19.13 3.54 11.75
CA THR A 63 20.45 3.89 11.19
C THR A 63 21.23 4.62 12.27
N GLU A 64 22.27 3.97 12.78
CA GLU A 64 23.28 4.60 13.62
C GLU A 64 24.41 5.07 12.71
N GLU A 65 24.56 6.38 12.50
CA GLU A 65 25.77 6.90 11.86
C GLU A 65 26.93 6.88 12.86
N LYS A 66 28.04 6.23 12.46
CA LYS A 66 29.33 6.34 13.16
C LYS A 66 29.78 7.79 13.01
N ASP A 67 29.49 8.61 14.03
CA ASP A 67 30.13 9.89 14.39
C ASP A 67 29.22 10.78 15.28
N GLY A 68 28.07 10.26 15.73
CA GLY A 68 27.42 10.74 16.95
C GLY A 68 26.27 11.73 16.78
N GLU A 69 25.81 12.03 15.55
CA GLU A 69 24.54 12.75 15.36
C GLU A 69 23.66 12.13 14.26
N VAL A 70 22.36 12.05 14.60
CA VAL A 70 21.19 11.46 13.94
C VAL A 70 21.04 9.93 14.08
N GLU A 71 20.42 9.51 15.20
CA GLU A 71 19.61 8.28 15.26
C GLU A 71 18.35 8.46 14.39
N GLY A 72 18.44 8.09 13.11
CA GLY A 72 17.29 8.10 12.22
C GLY A 72 16.52 6.79 12.32
N ILE A 73 15.26 6.83 12.77
CA ILE A 73 14.32 5.72 12.54
C ILE A 73 13.70 5.95 11.16
N HIS A 74 14.01 5.09 10.20
CA HIS A 74 13.35 5.11 8.90
C HIS A 74 12.62 3.81 8.64
N SER A 75 11.50 3.86 7.92
CA SER A 75 10.80 2.64 7.52
C SER A 75 11.12 2.29 6.07
N LYS A 76 11.30 1.00 5.79
CA LYS A 76 11.51 0.47 4.43
C LYS A 76 10.38 -0.47 4.05
N THR A 77 9.81 -0.23 2.88
CA THR A 77 8.86 -1.14 2.24
C THR A 77 9.51 -2.48 1.93
N LYS A 78 8.85 -3.57 2.34
CA LYS A 78 9.32 -4.94 2.14
C LYS A 78 8.47 -5.69 1.13
N ARG A 79 7.15 -5.57 1.21
CA ARG A 79 6.23 -6.30 0.34
C ARG A 79 4.86 -5.62 0.27
N PHE A 80 4.20 -5.77 -0.87
CA PHE A 80 2.77 -5.57 -0.99
C PHE A 80 2.08 -6.90 -1.28
N MET A 81 0.89 -7.09 -0.71
CA MET A 81 -0.04 -8.13 -1.14
C MET A 81 -1.34 -7.46 -1.56
N VAL A 82 -1.77 -7.74 -2.78
CA VAL A 82 -2.99 -7.18 -3.34
C VAL A 82 -4.02 -8.29 -3.44
N PHE A 83 -5.24 -7.97 -3.05
CA PHE A 83 -6.38 -8.83 -3.20
C PHE A 83 -7.43 -8.11 -4.04
N ARG A 84 -7.93 -8.75 -5.08
CA ARG A 84 -9.02 -8.24 -5.93
C ARG A 84 -10.36 -8.74 -5.38
N GLU A 85 -11.37 -7.88 -5.34
CA GLU A 85 -12.75 -8.28 -5.01
C GLU A 85 -13.31 -9.23 -6.07
N ASP A 86 -13.94 -10.29 -5.63
CA ASP A 86 -14.81 -11.12 -6.46
C ASP A 86 -16.23 -10.55 -6.40
N GLU A 87 -16.74 -10.06 -7.54
CA GLU A 87 -18.04 -9.40 -7.64
C GLU A 87 -19.21 -10.25 -7.12
N LYS A 88 -19.13 -11.59 -7.25
CA LYS A 88 -20.22 -12.50 -6.92
C LYS A 88 -20.28 -12.80 -5.43
N SER A 89 -19.11 -12.99 -4.81
CA SER A 89 -18.98 -13.42 -3.42
C SER A 89 -18.69 -12.28 -2.44
N LYS A 90 -18.22 -11.12 -2.94
CA LYS A 90 -17.70 -10.00 -2.13
C LYS A 90 -16.50 -10.40 -1.24
N ASP A 91 -15.89 -11.54 -1.54
CA ASP A 91 -14.64 -11.98 -0.95
C ASP A 91 -13.46 -11.44 -1.79
N PHE A 92 -12.26 -11.46 -1.20
CA PHE A 92 -11.06 -10.90 -1.79
C PHE A 92 -10.05 -12.00 -2.09
N SER A 93 -9.58 -12.08 -3.32
CA SER A 93 -8.63 -13.11 -3.78
C SER A 93 -7.28 -12.48 -4.06
N TYR A 94 -6.19 -13.08 -3.54
CA TYR A 94 -4.85 -12.60 -3.83
C TYR A 94 -4.56 -12.58 -5.33
N THR A 95 -3.88 -11.55 -5.80
CA THR A 95 -3.41 -11.41 -7.18
C THR A 95 -2.04 -10.73 -7.25
N GLU A 96 -1.25 -11.14 -8.23
CA GLU A 96 0.01 -10.49 -8.64
C GLU A 96 -0.16 -9.72 -9.96
N ASP A 97 -1.40 -9.68 -10.47
CA ASP A 97 -1.77 -8.98 -11.68
C ASP A 97 -3.05 -8.17 -11.46
N ILE A 98 -2.90 -6.85 -11.49
CA ILE A 98 -4.01 -5.89 -11.47
C ILE A 98 -4.37 -5.38 -12.87
N GLY A 99 -3.69 -5.82 -13.93
CA GLY A 99 -3.93 -5.41 -15.31
C GLY A 99 -3.34 -4.04 -15.64
N ASP A 100 -4.04 -3.27 -16.50
CA ASP A 100 -3.60 -1.96 -16.99
C ASP A 100 -3.80 -0.81 -15.97
N VAL A 101 -3.88 -1.11 -14.68
CA VAL A 101 -3.97 -0.09 -13.64
C VAL A 101 -2.72 -0.02 -12.79
N CYS A 102 -2.53 1.13 -12.15
CA CYS A 102 -1.54 1.33 -11.11
C CYS A 102 -2.17 2.00 -9.90
N ILE A 103 -1.68 1.64 -8.71
CA ILE A 103 -2.24 2.08 -7.43
C ILE A 103 -1.27 3.06 -6.78
N PHE A 104 -1.78 4.16 -6.25
CA PHE A 104 -1.02 5.17 -5.53
C PHE A 104 -1.35 5.10 -4.05
N LEU A 105 -0.33 4.85 -3.22
CA LEU A 105 -0.44 4.77 -1.78
C LEU A 105 0.37 5.89 -1.12
N SER A 106 -0.23 6.59 -0.17
CA SER A 106 0.50 7.49 0.72
C SER A 106 -0.20 7.64 2.06
N ALA A 107 0.15 8.65 2.84
CA ALA A 107 -0.61 9.01 4.05
C ALA A 107 -2.01 9.58 3.73
N SER A 108 -2.23 10.04 2.49
CA SER A 108 -3.55 10.43 1.98
C SER A 108 -4.37 9.22 1.51
N GLU A 109 -5.61 9.47 1.09
CA GLU A 109 -6.46 8.48 0.46
C GLU A 109 -5.77 7.83 -0.75
N ALA A 110 -5.78 6.51 -0.76
CA ALA A 110 -5.22 5.73 -1.85
C ALA A 110 -6.16 5.75 -3.06
N PHE A 111 -5.58 5.83 -4.26
CA PHE A 111 -6.35 5.88 -5.51
C PHE A 111 -5.69 5.05 -6.60
N CYS A 112 -6.41 4.85 -7.69
CA CYS A 112 -6.01 4.00 -8.79
C CYS A 112 -6.21 4.72 -10.12
N LEU A 113 -5.25 4.58 -11.04
CA LEU A 113 -5.30 5.16 -12.38
C LEU A 113 -5.11 4.08 -13.44
N THR A 114 -5.76 4.25 -14.58
CA THR A 114 -5.47 3.47 -15.80
C THR A 114 -4.10 3.90 -16.33
N ALA A 115 -3.11 3.01 -16.29
CA ALA A 115 -1.72 3.32 -16.60
C ALA A 115 -1.53 3.77 -18.05
N SER A 116 -2.20 3.12 -19.01
CA SER A 116 -2.13 3.48 -20.43
C SER A 116 -2.61 4.90 -20.76
N MET A 117 -3.39 5.54 -19.87
CA MET A 117 -3.86 6.92 -20.04
C MET A 117 -2.78 7.96 -19.71
N TYR A 118 -1.68 7.57 -19.05
CA TYR A 118 -0.66 8.49 -18.54
C TYR A 118 0.75 8.02 -18.93
N PRO A 119 1.43 8.72 -19.86
CA PRO A 119 2.79 8.38 -20.24
C PRO A 119 3.74 8.32 -19.04
N GLY A 120 4.48 7.22 -18.91
CA GLY A 120 5.46 7.00 -17.84
C GLY A 120 4.94 6.21 -16.64
N LEU A 121 3.62 5.98 -16.53
CA LEU A 121 3.08 5.02 -15.57
C LEU A 121 3.27 3.60 -16.08
N LYS A 122 3.62 2.70 -15.16
CA LYS A 122 3.72 1.27 -15.43
C LYS A 122 2.41 0.59 -15.01
N PRO A 123 1.80 -0.23 -15.88
CA PRO A 123 0.69 -1.07 -15.46
C PRO A 123 1.17 -2.09 -14.41
N ASN A 124 0.22 -2.72 -13.74
CA ASN A 124 0.48 -3.75 -12.73
C ASN A 124 1.49 -3.32 -11.63
N SER A 125 1.43 -2.05 -11.21
CA SER A 125 2.41 -1.45 -10.30
C SER A 125 1.76 -0.65 -9.17
N ILE A 126 2.45 -0.57 -8.04
CA ILE A 126 2.08 0.29 -6.90
C ILE A 126 3.12 1.40 -6.75
N TYR A 127 2.71 2.64 -6.80
CA TYR A 127 3.51 3.82 -6.49
C TYR A 127 3.24 4.23 -5.05
N TYR A 128 4.28 4.43 -4.24
CA TYR A 128 4.09 4.64 -2.81
C TYR A 128 4.97 5.77 -2.24
N ILE A 129 4.43 6.47 -1.23
CA ILE A 129 5.15 7.45 -0.41
C ILE A 129 4.86 7.18 1.07
N GLY A 130 5.88 7.12 1.92
CA GLY A 130 5.75 6.90 3.35
C GLY A 130 6.91 6.06 3.88
N HIS A 131 6.78 4.73 3.82
CA HIS A 131 7.86 3.80 4.15
C HIS A 131 8.90 3.67 3.02
N GLY A 132 9.41 4.82 2.57
CA GLY A 132 10.17 4.99 1.33
C GLY A 132 9.42 5.82 0.29
N LEU A 133 10.04 5.96 -0.88
CA LEU A 133 9.46 6.54 -2.08
C LEU A 133 9.88 5.65 -3.25
N GLY A 134 8.93 5.15 -4.01
CA GLY A 134 9.25 4.26 -5.11
C GLY A 134 8.04 3.67 -5.82
N SER A 135 8.33 2.75 -6.73
CA SER A 135 7.32 1.89 -7.36
C SER A 135 7.61 0.42 -7.06
N TYR A 136 6.56 -0.38 -6.95
CA TYR A 136 6.62 -1.82 -6.76
C TYR A 136 5.93 -2.52 -7.94
N ASP A 137 6.66 -3.39 -8.62
CA ASP A 137 6.12 -4.22 -9.69
C ASP A 137 5.51 -5.50 -9.09
N LEU A 138 4.21 -5.73 -9.30
CA LEU A 138 3.48 -6.81 -8.63
C LEU A 138 3.85 -8.20 -9.14
N ALA A 139 4.16 -8.33 -10.43
CA ALA A 139 4.51 -9.61 -11.05
C ALA A 139 5.88 -10.13 -10.56
N SER A 140 6.88 -9.26 -10.46
CA SER A 140 8.23 -9.62 -10.00
C SER A 140 8.42 -9.48 -8.49
N GLY A 141 7.56 -8.69 -7.83
CA GLY A 141 7.73 -8.33 -6.43
C GLY A 141 8.91 -7.39 -6.17
N THR A 142 9.36 -6.65 -7.20
CA THR A 142 10.57 -5.83 -7.13
C THR A 142 10.25 -4.39 -6.70
N VAL A 143 11.02 -3.89 -5.73
CA VAL A 143 10.99 -2.48 -5.31
C VAL A 143 11.97 -1.66 -6.15
N HIS A 144 11.47 -0.60 -6.79
CA HIS A 144 12.28 0.45 -7.42
C HIS A 144 12.23 1.71 -6.57
N SER A 145 13.27 1.93 -5.76
CA SER A 145 13.41 3.14 -4.95
C SER A 145 13.72 4.36 -5.81
N PHE A 146 13.04 5.47 -5.56
CA PHE A 146 13.35 6.77 -6.16
C PHE A 146 14.36 7.58 -5.32
N TYR A 147 14.66 7.16 -4.09
CA TYR A 147 15.73 7.76 -3.30
C TYR A 147 17.11 7.30 -3.79
N PRO A 148 18.10 8.23 -3.88
CA PRO A 148 19.49 7.86 -4.02
C PRO A 148 19.96 7.11 -2.76
N PRO A 149 20.92 6.17 -2.86
CA PRO A 149 21.35 5.31 -1.76
C PRO A 149 21.97 6.01 -0.53
N ARG A 150 21.98 7.35 -0.45
CA ARG A 150 22.72 8.13 0.56
C ARG A 150 22.03 9.42 1.01
N VAL A 151 20.74 9.60 0.73
CA VAL A 151 20.01 10.80 1.17
C VAL A 151 19.12 10.42 2.35
N PRO A 152 19.21 11.11 3.50
CA PRO A 152 18.29 10.90 4.61
C PRO A 152 16.85 11.09 4.12
N MET A 153 15.95 10.20 4.53
CA MET A 153 14.53 10.35 4.19
C MET A 153 14.01 11.70 4.69
N LEU A 154 13.23 12.39 3.85
CA LEU A 154 12.62 13.66 4.21
C LEU A 154 11.72 13.47 5.44
N ASN A 155 11.93 14.29 6.48
CA ASN A 155 11.07 14.35 7.67
C ASN A 155 9.63 14.78 7.35
N HIS A 156 9.41 15.34 6.16
CA HIS A 156 8.10 15.65 5.59
C HIS A 156 7.95 14.88 4.28
N VAL A 157 7.28 13.73 4.35
CA VAL A 157 6.98 12.94 3.16
C VAL A 157 5.79 13.59 2.43
N PRO A 158 5.91 13.92 1.13
CA PRO A 158 4.79 14.40 0.36
C PRO A 158 3.69 13.33 0.29
N PHE A 159 2.45 13.75 0.04
CA PHE A 159 1.35 12.82 -0.21
C PHE A 159 0.88 12.97 -1.65
N TRP A 160 0.35 11.89 -2.21
CA TRP A 160 -0.31 11.97 -3.50
C TRP A 160 -1.63 12.71 -3.35
N ILE A 161 -1.89 13.66 -4.24
CA ILE A 161 -3.19 14.35 -4.31
C ILE A 161 -3.99 13.63 -5.39
N PRO A 162 -5.14 13.02 -5.05
CA PRO A 162 -6.03 12.45 -6.05
C PRO A 162 -6.42 13.53 -7.07
N SER A 163 -6.46 13.17 -8.35
CA SER A 163 -6.77 14.12 -9.44
C SER A 163 -8.22 14.61 -9.46
N HIS A 164 -9.03 14.28 -8.45
CA HIS A 164 -10.47 14.59 -8.38
C HIS A 164 -10.80 15.82 -7.51
N LEU A 165 -9.87 16.77 -7.42
CA LEU A 165 -10.13 18.12 -6.88
C LEU A 165 -10.47 19.10 -8.00
#